data_AF-A0AAD8FNY0-F1
#
_entry.id   AF-A0AAD8FNY0-F1
#
_cell.length_a   1.000
_cell.length_b   1.000
_cell.length_c   1.000
_cell.angle_alpha   90.00
_cell.angle_beta   90.00
_cell.angle_gamma   90.00
#
_symmetry.space_group_name_H-M   'P 1'
#
loop_
_entity.id
_entity.type
_entity.pdbx_description
1 polymer ?
#
loop_
_entity_poly.entity_id
_entity_poly.type
_entity_poly.pdbx_seq_one_letter_code
_entity_poly.pdbx_strand_id
1 'polypeptide(L)'
;MLSKLCVLGVVMCLVCVINAKKDKRYLVREVCNSSSFQCADKSCIPGTWYCDTDEDCPDGSDEARCPTDCSGENQFKCNNGNCITGVFKCDGDNDCGDRSDELNCPSG
;
A
#
# COMPACT_ATOMS: atom_id res chain seq x y z
N MET A 1 -3.28 -29.62 -28.31
CA MET A 1 -2.11 -29.29 -29.14
C MET A 1 -2.22 -27.83 -29.56
N LEU A 2 -1.34 -26.98 -29.04
CA LEU A 2 -1.22 -25.57 -29.45
C LEU A 2 -0.85 -25.49 -30.93
N SER A 3 -1.44 -24.54 -31.67
CA SER A 3 -0.86 -24.05 -32.92
C SER A 3 -1.10 -22.55 -33.09
N LYS A 4 -0.18 -21.79 -32.50
CA LYS A 4 0.50 -20.61 -33.06
C LYS A 4 -0.33 -19.35 -33.37
N LEU A 5 -0.04 -18.34 -32.54
CA LEU A 5 0.14 -16.91 -32.84
C LEU A 5 0.17 -16.50 -34.33
N CYS A 6 -0.35 -15.28 -34.54
CA CYS A 6 -0.15 -14.38 -35.66
C CYS A 6 -1.29 -14.36 -36.69
N VAL A 7 -2.31 -13.54 -36.43
CA VAL A 7 -3.06 -12.92 -37.53
C VAL A 7 -2.97 -11.42 -37.34
N LEU A 8 -2.01 -10.86 -38.07
CA LEU A 8 -1.90 -9.45 -38.43
C LEU A 8 -3.27 -8.88 -38.79
N GLY A 9 -3.63 -7.77 -38.17
CA GLY A 9 -4.33 -6.65 -38.80
C GLY A 9 -5.74 -6.88 -39.39
N VAL A 10 -6.58 -5.85 -39.27
CA VAL A 10 -7.76 -5.60 -40.11
C VAL A 10 -9.09 -6.31 -39.81
N VAL A 11 -9.27 -6.98 -38.66
CA VAL A 11 -10.62 -7.47 -38.27
C VAL A 11 -11.19 -6.68 -37.09
N MET A 12 -11.26 -5.36 -37.25
CA MET A 12 -11.83 -4.41 -36.29
C MET A 12 -13.02 -3.68 -36.89
N CYS A 13 -14.17 -4.35 -37.11
CA CYS A 13 -15.39 -3.57 -37.39
C CYS A 13 -16.73 -4.23 -37.05
N LEU A 14 -16.95 -5.53 -37.29
CA LEU A 14 -18.31 -6.09 -37.20
C LEU A 14 -18.63 -6.91 -35.94
N VAL A 15 -17.62 -7.38 -35.20
CA VAL A 15 -17.85 -8.12 -33.93
C VAL A 15 -18.06 -7.17 -32.73
N CYS A 16 -17.89 -5.84 -32.91
CA CYS A 16 -17.93 -4.88 -31.82
C CYS A 16 -19.31 -4.26 -31.52
N VAL A 17 -20.31 -4.36 -32.41
CA VAL A 17 -21.54 -3.54 -32.29
C VAL A 17 -22.77 -4.27 -31.72
N ILE A 18 -22.84 -5.60 -31.83
CA ILE A 18 -24.03 -6.37 -31.38
C ILE A 18 -23.95 -6.86 -29.92
N ASN A 19 -22.86 -6.58 -29.21
CA ASN A 19 -22.74 -6.78 -27.76
C ASN A 19 -22.57 -5.45 -27.04
N ALA A 20 -23.45 -4.49 -27.33
CA ALA A 20 -23.53 -3.20 -26.65
C ALA A 20 -24.18 -3.27 -25.24
N LYS A 21 -23.98 -4.40 -24.53
CA LYS A 21 -24.07 -4.52 -23.06
C LYS A 21 -22.97 -5.45 -22.56
N LYS A 22 -21.72 -5.21 -22.97
CA LYS A 22 -20.55 -5.90 -22.41
C LYS A 22 -20.11 -5.16 -21.14
N ASP A 23 -20.52 -5.73 -20.00
CA ASP A 23 -19.85 -5.66 -18.70
C ASP A 23 -19.52 -4.27 -18.13
N LYS A 24 -20.33 -3.81 -17.17
CA LYS A 24 -19.89 -2.91 -16.08
C LYS A 24 -18.90 -3.61 -15.12
N ARG A 25 -17.95 -4.39 -15.66
CA ARG A 25 -17.03 -5.29 -14.93
C ARG A 25 -15.65 -5.43 -15.59
N TYR A 26 -15.21 -4.43 -16.35
CA TYR A 26 -13.90 -4.44 -17.01
C TYR A 26 -13.25 -3.07 -16.82
N LEU A 27 -12.09 -3.01 -16.17
CA LEU A 27 -11.28 -1.83 -15.77
C LEU A 27 -11.45 -1.23 -14.36
N VAL A 28 -11.97 -1.97 -13.37
CA VAL A 28 -11.51 -1.71 -11.99
C VAL A 28 -10.16 -2.41 -11.85
N ARG A 29 -9.09 -1.64 -12.00
CA ARG A 29 -7.84 -1.99 -11.34
C ARG A 29 -8.20 -1.82 -9.86
N GLU A 30 -8.26 -2.92 -9.10
CA GLU A 30 -8.32 -2.90 -7.62
C GLU A 30 -7.00 -2.28 -7.13
N VAL A 31 -6.84 -1.00 -7.41
CA VAL A 31 -5.83 -0.15 -6.81
C VAL A 31 -6.42 0.14 -5.44
N CYS A 32 -5.67 -0.18 -4.40
CA CYS A 32 -6.03 0.25 -3.06
C CYS A 32 -6.35 1.76 -3.10
N ASN A 33 -7.28 2.20 -2.25
CA ASN A 33 -7.62 3.61 -2.16
C ASN A 33 -6.35 4.47 -1.97
N SER A 34 -6.37 5.75 -2.33
CA SER A 34 -5.22 6.64 -2.17
C SER A 34 -4.70 6.73 -0.73
N SER A 35 -5.52 6.35 0.25
CA SER A 35 -5.20 6.29 1.68
C SER A 35 -4.88 4.87 2.19
N SER A 36 -4.72 3.90 1.30
CA SER A 36 -4.50 2.49 1.63
C SER A 36 -3.17 2.00 1.06
N PHE A 37 -2.49 1.12 1.80
CA PHE A 37 -1.29 0.45 1.34
C PHE A 37 -1.66 -0.87 0.64
N GLN A 38 -0.92 -1.20 -0.41
CA GLN A 38 -1.09 -2.47 -1.15
C GLN A 38 0.00 -3.44 -0.74
N CYS A 39 -0.38 -4.52 -0.06
CA CYS A 39 0.48 -5.65 0.26
C CYS A 39 1.02 -6.32 -1.02
N ALA A 40 2.10 -7.09 -0.91
CA ALA A 40 2.67 -7.78 -2.06
C ALA A 40 1.78 -8.93 -2.60
N ASP A 41 0.96 -9.54 -1.73
CA ASP A 41 -0.12 -10.45 -2.11
C ASP A 41 -1.31 -9.77 -2.84
N LYS A 42 -1.27 -8.43 -2.92
CA LYS A 42 -2.27 -7.51 -3.51
C LYS A 42 -3.50 -7.23 -2.64
N SER A 43 -3.52 -7.70 -1.39
CA SER A 43 -4.48 -7.22 -0.39
C SER A 43 -4.22 -5.74 -0.05
N CYS A 44 -5.21 -5.10 0.56
CA CYS A 44 -5.15 -3.69 0.94
C CYS A 44 -5.38 -3.54 2.43
N ILE A 45 -4.51 -2.76 3.07
CA ILE A 45 -4.65 -2.35 4.47
C ILE A 45 -4.79 -0.81 4.54
N PRO A 46 -5.30 -0.24 5.64
CA PRO A 46 -5.18 1.18 5.91
C PRO A 46 -3.73 1.66 5.78
N GLY A 47 -3.48 2.82 5.17
CA GLY A 47 -2.11 3.35 5.09
C GLY A 47 -1.49 3.68 6.45
N THR A 48 -2.31 3.76 7.50
CA THR A 48 -1.87 3.88 8.89
C THR A 48 -1.27 2.60 9.45
N TRP A 49 -1.54 1.46 8.81
CA TRP A 49 -1.04 0.12 9.17
C TRP A 49 0.20 -0.27 8.35
N TYR A 50 0.77 0.68 7.61
CA TYR A 50 2.02 0.45 6.91
C TYR A 50 3.16 0.90 7.81
N CYS A 51 4.01 -0.04 8.23
CA CYS A 51 5.14 0.21 9.12
C CYS A 51 4.73 0.66 10.51
N ASP A 52 3.68 0.05 11.06
CA ASP A 52 3.18 0.32 12.42
C ASP A 52 3.59 -0.76 13.44
N THR A 53 4.55 -1.62 13.08
CA THR A 53 5.12 -2.71 13.88
C THR A 53 4.25 -3.95 14.04
N ASP A 54 3.02 -3.94 13.51
CA ASP A 54 2.12 -5.09 13.49
C ASP A 54 2.08 -5.72 12.08
N GLU A 55 2.00 -7.06 12.01
CA GLU A 55 1.84 -7.76 10.73
C GLU A 55 0.36 -7.77 10.32
N ASP A 56 -0.08 -6.79 9.53
CA ASP A 56 -1.45 -6.68 9.02
C ASP A 56 -1.62 -7.27 7.62
N CYS A 57 -0.57 -7.22 6.80
CA CYS A 57 -0.54 -7.95 5.54
C CYS A 57 -0.43 -9.47 5.83
N PRO A 58 -1.19 -10.34 5.14
CA PRO A 58 -1.09 -11.79 5.31
C PRO A 58 0.31 -12.37 5.02
N ASP A 59 1.13 -11.63 4.28
CA ASP A 59 2.51 -11.94 3.93
C ASP A 59 3.55 -11.08 4.68
N GLY A 60 3.13 -10.24 5.63
CA GLY A 60 3.98 -9.32 6.41
C GLY A 60 4.69 -8.26 5.55
N SER A 61 4.19 -8.00 4.35
CA SER A 61 4.87 -7.13 3.38
C SER A 61 4.78 -5.63 3.71
N ASP A 62 3.85 -5.24 4.56
CA ASP A 62 3.75 -3.96 5.25
C ASP A 62 4.98 -3.68 6.11
N GLU A 63 5.41 -4.65 6.91
CA GLU A 63 6.54 -4.47 7.84
C GLU A 63 7.91 -4.84 7.23
N ALA A 64 7.92 -5.59 6.12
CA ALA A 64 9.15 -6.11 5.53
C ALA A 64 10.03 -5.06 4.82
N ARG A 65 9.48 -3.89 4.43
CA ARG A 65 10.19 -2.88 3.62
C ARG A 65 9.86 -1.45 4.04
N CYS A 66 9.98 -1.18 5.33
CA CYS A 66 9.80 0.16 5.84
C CYS A 66 10.86 1.13 5.29
N PRO A 67 10.44 2.33 4.82
CA PRO A 67 11.38 3.36 4.44
C PRO A 67 12.28 3.67 5.64
N THR A 68 13.60 3.52 5.49
CA THR A 68 14.58 3.95 6.52
C THR A 68 14.90 5.43 6.42
N ASP A 69 14.53 6.01 5.27
CA ASP A 69 14.61 7.44 4.99
C ASP A 69 13.23 7.99 5.30
N CYS A 70 13.09 8.60 6.48
CA CYS A 70 11.84 9.20 6.95
C CYS A 70 11.59 10.52 6.19
N SER A 71 11.48 10.42 4.86
CA SER A 71 11.40 11.56 3.94
C SER A 71 9.97 12.07 3.74
N GLY A 72 8.98 11.44 4.39
CA GLY A 72 7.60 11.91 4.37
C GLY A 72 7.44 13.22 5.14
N GLU A 73 6.64 14.14 4.58
CA GLU A 73 6.21 15.32 5.33
C GLU A 73 5.49 14.85 6.61
N ASN A 74 5.96 15.31 7.77
CA ASN A 74 5.51 14.87 9.10
C ASN A 74 5.84 13.42 9.49
N GLN A 75 6.97 12.87 9.06
CA GLN A 75 7.49 11.62 9.67
C GLN A 75 8.50 11.90 10.79
N PHE A 76 8.52 11.03 11.80
CA PHE A 76 9.52 11.02 12.87
C PHE A 76 10.39 9.76 12.75
N LYS A 77 11.70 9.93 12.91
CA LYS A 77 12.67 8.83 12.86
C LYS A 77 12.98 8.34 14.27
N CYS A 78 12.67 7.07 14.53
CA CYS A 78 12.99 6.36 15.74
C CYS A 78 14.49 6.05 15.86
N ASN A 79 14.98 5.74 17.06
CA ASN A 79 16.39 5.41 17.31
C ASN A 79 16.80 4.08 16.67
N ASN A 80 15.89 3.11 16.60
CA ASN A 80 16.06 1.84 15.89
C ASN A 80 16.04 1.97 14.36
N GLY A 81 15.76 3.18 13.83
CA GLY A 81 15.71 3.46 12.40
C GLY A 81 14.33 3.31 11.76
N ASN A 82 13.30 2.92 12.52
CA ASN A 82 11.92 2.93 12.07
C ASN A 82 11.41 4.36 11.85
N CYS A 83 10.34 4.49 11.05
CA CYS A 83 9.69 5.76 10.80
C CYS A 83 8.23 5.64 11.20
N ILE A 84 7.79 6.53 12.08
CA ILE A 84 6.37 6.68 12.44
C ILE A 84 5.85 8.01 11.90
N THR A 85 4.53 8.17 11.88
CA THR A 85 3.95 9.49 11.64
C THR A 85 4.18 10.40 12.84
N GLY A 86 4.38 11.70 12.60
CA GLY A 86 4.66 12.67 13.66
C GLY A 86 3.50 12.88 14.62
N VAL A 87 2.30 12.38 14.31
CA VAL A 87 1.15 12.39 15.23
C VAL A 87 1.31 11.36 16.35
N PHE A 88 2.11 10.31 16.13
CA PHE A 88 2.43 9.26 17.10
C PHE A 88 3.61 9.63 18.00
N LYS A 89 4.24 10.80 17.80
CA LYS A 89 5.30 11.25 18.69
C LYS A 89 4.68 11.86 19.94
N CYS A 90 4.97 11.31 21.11
CA CYS A 90 4.48 11.80 22.41
C CYS A 90 2.96 11.68 22.56
N ASP A 91 2.35 10.62 22.04
CA ASP A 91 0.92 10.37 22.17
C ASP A 91 0.59 9.38 23.32
N GLY A 92 1.62 8.78 23.91
CA GLY A 92 1.53 7.88 25.06
C GLY A 92 1.68 6.40 24.73
N ASP A 93 1.73 6.03 23.45
CA ASP A 93 1.91 4.66 22.98
C ASP A 93 3.35 4.43 22.45
N ASN A 94 3.76 3.17 22.27
CA ASN A 94 5.11 2.82 21.80
C ASN A 94 5.06 2.42 20.33
N ASP A 95 4.97 3.40 19.45
CA ASP A 95 4.86 3.22 18.01
C ASP A 95 6.22 2.94 17.37
N CYS A 96 7.30 3.46 17.98
CA CYS A 96 8.64 3.15 17.50
C CYS A 96 9.06 1.69 17.77
N GLY A 97 8.41 0.99 18.70
CA GLY A 97 8.83 -0.33 19.20
C GLY A 97 10.04 -0.28 20.17
N ASP A 98 10.86 0.77 20.10
CA ASP A 98 11.99 1.05 21.01
C ASP A 98 11.71 2.18 22.03
N ARG A 99 10.48 2.71 22.05
CA ARG A 99 9.97 3.83 22.86
C ARG A 99 10.64 5.18 22.60
N SER A 100 11.37 5.35 21.50
CA SER A 100 12.13 6.58 21.24
C SER A 100 11.28 7.80 20.86
N ASP A 101 10.07 7.56 20.38
CA ASP A 101 8.97 8.51 20.20
C ASP A 101 8.48 9.13 21.51
N GLU A 102 8.43 8.34 22.58
CA GLU A 102 7.97 8.76 23.91
C GLU A 102 9.08 9.37 24.78
N LEU A 103 10.27 9.59 24.21
CA LEU A 103 11.38 10.25 24.90
C LEU A 103 11.36 11.77 24.68
N ASN A 104 11.66 12.52 25.74
CA ASN A 104 11.77 13.98 25.73
C ASN A 104 10.47 14.69 25.31
N CYS A 105 9.33 14.13 25.68
CA CYS A 105 8.03 14.77 25.49
C CYS A 105 7.85 15.93 26.47
N PRO A 106 7.28 17.07 26.04
CA PRO A 106 6.93 18.15 26.95
C PRO A 106 5.91 17.60 27.96
N SER A 107 6.25 17.63 29.24
CA SER A 107 5.28 17.33 30.30
C SER A 107 4.31 18.50 30.38
N GLY A 108 3.12 18.33 29.80
CA GLY A 108 2.00 19.26 29.95
C GLY A 108 1.36 19.17 31.32
#